data_AF-A0A957RK82-F1
#
_entry.id   AF-A0A957RK82-F1
#
_cell.length_a   1.000
_cell.length_b   1.000
_cell.length_c   1.000
_cell.angle_alpha   90.00
_cell.angle_beta   90.00
_cell.angle_gamma   90.00
#
_symmetry.space_group_name_H-M   'P 1'
#
loop_
_entity.id
_entity.type
_entity.pdbx_description
1 polymer ?
#
loop_
_entity_poly.entity_id
_entity_poly.type
_entity_poly.pdbx_seq_one_letter_code
_entity_poly.pdbx_strand_id
1 'polypeptide(L)'
;PMIDDSNVAQAGPGVPDAPLWTRASNLIGWRSYLAQEPGSDGIPYYAAPIRAEDVRGLPPTYIGVGTPDLFRDEDIAYAQRLMKAGVKTELHVYADGFHGFDGFAAESDAAQRFMGEQVRLLARALHR
;
A
#
# COMPACT_ATOMS: atom_id res chain seq x y z
N PRO A 1 1.00 0.01 -0.80
CA PRO A 1 0.63 -0.36 -2.17
C PRO A 1 -0.61 0.41 -2.61
N MET A 2 -0.84 0.55 -3.92
CA MET A 2 -2.05 1.19 -4.47
C MET A 2 -3.24 0.23 -4.38
N ILE A 3 -4.13 0.40 -3.40
CA ILE A 3 -5.22 -0.54 -3.07
C ILE A 3 -6.59 0.11 -2.90
N ASP A 4 -6.65 1.43 -2.85
CA ASP A 4 -7.88 2.22 -2.72
C ASP A 4 -8.09 3.13 -3.94
N ASP A 5 -9.13 2.84 -4.72
CA ASP A 5 -9.50 3.62 -5.91
C ASP A 5 -10.18 4.95 -5.57
N SER A 6 -10.58 5.16 -4.32
CA SER A 6 -11.13 6.43 -3.85
C SER A 6 -10.04 7.41 -3.40
N ASN A 7 -8.80 6.95 -3.18
CA ASN A 7 -7.67 7.79 -2.79
C ASN A 7 -7.05 8.53 -3.99
N VAL A 8 -7.91 9.23 -4.73
CA VAL A 8 -7.56 10.03 -5.92
C VAL A 8 -7.78 11.53 -5.69
N ALA A 9 -8.28 11.93 -4.50
CA ALA A 9 -8.43 13.32 -4.13
C ALA A 9 -7.16 13.90 -3.48
N GLN A 10 -6.96 15.22 -3.58
CA GLN A 10 -5.95 15.92 -2.77
C GLN A 10 -6.21 15.68 -1.28
N ALA A 11 -5.18 15.37 -0.48
CA ALA A 11 -5.29 15.23 0.98
C ALA A 11 -5.52 16.57 1.72
N GLY A 12 -6.14 17.54 1.07
CA GLY A 12 -6.22 18.91 1.52
C GLY A 12 -4.91 19.69 1.35
N PRO A 13 -4.94 21.01 1.57
CA PRO A 13 -3.74 21.84 1.53
C PRO A 13 -2.78 21.45 2.66
N GLY A 14 -1.55 21.04 2.32
CA GLY A 14 -0.46 20.93 3.31
C GLY A 14 0.40 19.66 3.28
N VAL A 15 0.02 18.62 2.52
CA VAL A 15 0.87 17.42 2.34
C VAL A 15 1.47 17.42 0.93
N PRO A 16 2.75 17.81 0.74
CA PRO A 16 3.37 17.79 -0.57
C PRO A 16 3.36 16.38 -1.14
N ASP A 17 3.20 16.27 -2.47
CA ASP A 17 3.37 14.98 -3.14
C ASP A 17 4.81 14.49 -2.95
N ALA A 18 4.95 13.17 -2.77
CA ALA A 18 6.25 12.51 -2.79
C ALA A 18 6.92 12.73 -4.16
N PRO A 19 8.27 12.76 -4.22
CA PRO A 19 9.01 13.18 -5.41
C PRO A 19 8.80 12.29 -6.65
N LEU A 20 8.33 11.05 -6.49
CA LEU A 20 8.22 10.10 -7.60
C LEU A 20 6.77 9.75 -7.97
N TRP A 21 5.99 9.23 -7.02
CA TRP A 21 4.58 8.94 -7.24
C TRP A 21 3.71 10.02 -6.61
N THR A 22 3.05 10.79 -7.47
CA THR A 22 2.19 11.91 -7.08
C THR A 22 0.73 11.50 -7.11
N ARG A 23 -0.17 12.32 -6.55
CA ARG A 23 -1.62 12.09 -6.69
C ARG A 23 -2.09 12.18 -8.15
N ALA A 24 -1.46 13.05 -8.94
CA ALA A 24 -1.74 13.14 -10.38
C ALA A 24 -1.37 11.83 -11.08
N SER A 25 -0.20 11.26 -10.76
CA SER A 25 0.20 9.92 -11.24
C SER A 25 -0.81 8.85 -10.78
N ASN A 26 -1.26 8.91 -9.53
CA ASN A 26 -2.22 7.96 -8.98
C ASN A 26 -3.57 7.97 -9.72
N LEU A 27 -4.09 9.17 -9.98
CA LEU A 27 -5.34 9.36 -10.73
C LEU A 27 -5.22 8.84 -12.17
N ILE A 28 -4.10 9.10 -12.83
CA ILE A 28 -3.82 8.56 -14.17
C ILE A 28 -3.77 7.04 -14.13
N GLY A 29 -3.10 6.46 -13.12
CA GLY A 29 -3.02 5.02 -12.93
C GLY A 29 -4.39 4.37 -12.79
N TRP A 30 -5.22 4.88 -11.88
CA TRP A 30 -6.57 4.35 -11.68
C TRP A 30 -7.46 4.53 -12.92
N ARG A 31 -7.46 5.70 -13.57
CA ARG A 31 -8.24 5.90 -14.81
C ARG A 31 -7.76 5.08 -16.00
N SER A 32 -6.47 4.72 -16.03
CA SER A 32 -5.94 3.83 -17.07
C SER A 32 -6.31 2.38 -16.82
N TYR A 33 -6.41 1.97 -15.55
CA TYR A 33 -6.71 0.61 -15.16
C TYR A 33 -8.22 0.31 -15.16
N LEU A 34 -9.03 1.29 -14.72
CA LEU A 34 -10.47 1.15 -14.59
C LEU A 34 -11.18 1.64 -15.86
N ALA A 35 -12.19 0.91 -16.30
CA ALA A 35 -13.08 1.35 -17.40
C ALA A 35 -14.15 2.37 -16.94
N GLN A 36 -14.00 2.93 -15.74
CA GLN A 36 -14.94 3.85 -15.09
C GLN A 36 -14.17 4.78 -14.13
N GLU A 37 -14.82 5.85 -13.66
CA GLU A 37 -14.16 6.80 -12.76
C GLU A 37 -13.75 6.13 -11.42
N PRO A 38 -12.53 6.36 -10.92
CA PRO A 38 -12.12 5.85 -9.62
C PRO A 38 -13.02 6.39 -8.51
N GLY A 39 -13.34 5.58 -7.52
CA GLY A 39 -14.28 5.91 -6.45
C GLY A 39 -15.74 5.68 -6.79
N SER A 40 -16.09 5.41 -8.06
CA SER A 40 -17.48 5.11 -8.44
C SER A 40 -17.99 3.77 -7.88
N ASP A 41 -19.31 3.59 -7.87
CA ASP A 41 -19.94 2.34 -7.47
C ASP A 41 -19.62 1.21 -8.45
N GLY A 42 -19.64 -0.03 -7.95
CA GLY A 42 -19.46 -1.22 -8.78
C GLY A 42 -18.01 -1.55 -9.15
N ILE A 43 -17.01 -0.79 -8.66
CA ILE A 43 -15.60 -1.17 -8.77
C ILE A 43 -15.38 -2.50 -8.04
N PRO A 44 -14.87 -3.54 -8.72
CA PRO A 44 -14.69 -4.84 -8.10
C PRO A 44 -13.56 -4.81 -7.08
N TYR A 45 -13.70 -5.57 -5.99
CA TYR A 45 -12.64 -5.71 -4.98
C TYR A 45 -11.36 -6.34 -5.52
N TYR A 46 -11.42 -7.04 -6.66
CA TYR A 46 -10.24 -7.54 -7.36
C TYR A 46 -9.38 -6.40 -7.96
N ALA A 47 -10.00 -5.26 -8.27
CA ALA A 47 -9.30 -4.06 -8.72
C ALA A 47 -8.85 -3.19 -7.54
N ALA A 48 -9.73 -3.00 -6.54
CA ALA A 48 -9.45 -2.22 -5.34
C ALA A 48 -9.71 -3.07 -4.08
N PRO A 49 -8.68 -3.74 -3.53
CA PRO A 49 -8.83 -4.68 -2.40
C PRO A 49 -9.49 -4.08 -1.15
N ILE A 50 -9.38 -2.77 -0.96
CA ILE A 50 -10.05 -2.08 0.16
C ILE A 50 -11.57 -2.31 0.15
N ARG A 51 -12.16 -2.56 -1.03
CA ARG A 51 -13.61 -2.78 -1.24
C ARG A 51 -14.08 -4.20 -0.97
N ALA A 52 -13.21 -5.17 -0.70
CA ALA A 52 -13.65 -6.51 -0.32
C ALA A 52 -14.65 -6.38 0.84
N GLU A 53 -15.67 -7.21 0.96
CA GLU A 53 -16.60 -7.16 2.12
C GLU A 53 -16.07 -8.00 3.28
N ASP A 54 -15.40 -9.10 2.95
CA ASP A 54 -14.79 -10.02 3.89
C ASP A 54 -13.32 -10.27 3.52
N VAL A 55 -12.46 -10.22 4.53
CA VAL A 55 -11.01 -10.46 4.40
C VAL A 55 -10.55 -11.60 5.31
N ARG A 56 -11.48 -12.34 5.93
CA ARG A 56 -11.18 -13.52 6.75
C ARG A 56 -10.62 -14.64 5.88
N GLY A 57 -9.76 -15.47 6.49
CA GLY A 57 -9.18 -16.64 5.82
C GLY A 57 -8.08 -16.31 4.81
N LEU A 58 -7.77 -15.03 4.58
CA LEU A 58 -6.61 -14.63 3.79
C LEU A 58 -5.30 -15.13 4.42
N PRO A 59 -4.26 -15.38 3.61
CA PRO A 59 -2.97 -15.86 4.10
C PRO A 59 -2.29 -14.82 5.02
N PRO A 60 -1.30 -15.26 5.83
CA PRO A 60 -0.45 -14.32 6.55
C PRO A 60 0.09 -13.24 5.60
N THR A 61 -0.04 -11.98 6.01
CA THR A 61 0.18 -10.83 5.13
C THR A 61 1.27 -9.92 5.70
N TYR A 62 2.13 -9.41 4.85
CA TYR A 62 3.07 -8.34 5.17
C TYR A 62 2.74 -7.10 4.33
N ILE A 63 2.70 -5.94 4.98
CA ILE A 63 2.52 -4.64 4.34
C ILE A 63 3.64 -3.73 4.83
N GLY A 64 4.40 -3.17 3.90
CA GLY A 64 5.40 -2.16 4.20
C GLY A 64 5.13 -0.91 3.38
N VAL A 65 5.19 0.25 4.03
CA VAL A 65 4.93 1.56 3.44
C VAL A 65 5.81 2.61 4.10
N GLY A 66 6.13 3.71 3.42
CA GLY A 66 6.93 4.77 4.02
C GLY A 66 6.12 5.97 4.52
N THR A 67 6.72 6.81 5.37
CA THR A 67 6.01 7.93 6.01
C THR A 67 5.55 9.04 5.06
N PRO A 68 6.31 9.42 4.00
CA PRO A 68 5.83 10.36 2.98
C PRO A 68 5.10 9.68 1.80
N ASP A 69 4.87 8.36 1.82
CA ASP A 69 4.14 7.67 0.76
C ASP A 69 2.64 8.04 0.79
N LEU A 70 2.07 8.36 -0.37
CA LEU A 70 0.64 8.67 -0.53
C LEU A 70 -0.27 7.49 -0.12
N PHE A 71 0.23 6.26 -0.18
CA PHE A 71 -0.52 5.05 0.14
C PHE A 71 -0.47 4.68 1.63
N ARG A 72 0.27 5.44 2.45
CA ARG A 72 0.48 5.14 3.87
C ARG A 72 -0.83 4.90 4.61
N ASP A 73 -1.80 5.80 4.47
CA ASP A 73 -3.00 5.75 5.28
C ASP A 73 -3.96 4.64 4.82
N GLU A 74 -4.07 4.37 3.50
CA GLU A 74 -4.85 3.23 2.98
C GLU A 74 -4.21 1.89 3.38
N ASP A 75 -2.88 1.78 3.34
CA ASP A 75 -2.14 0.60 3.76
C ASP A 75 -2.32 0.31 5.25
N ILE A 76 -2.24 1.36 6.10
CA ILE A 76 -2.51 1.24 7.54
C ILE A 76 -3.95 0.78 7.77
N ALA A 77 -4.92 1.38 7.09
CA ALA A 77 -6.33 1.03 7.23
C ALA A 77 -6.60 -0.42 6.83
N TYR A 78 -6.02 -0.87 5.71
CA TYR A 78 -6.17 -2.25 5.24
C TYR A 78 -5.49 -3.26 6.18
N ALA A 79 -4.29 -2.95 6.68
CA ALA A 79 -3.62 -3.78 7.68
C ALA A 79 -4.45 -3.94 8.96
N GLN A 80 -5.01 -2.84 9.48
CA GLN A 80 -5.91 -2.87 10.64
C GLN A 80 -7.14 -3.74 10.38
N ARG A 81 -7.70 -3.67 9.17
CA ARG A 81 -8.83 -4.49 8.77
C ARG A 81 -8.50 -5.99 8.76
N LEU A 82 -7.36 -6.36 8.18
CA LEU A 82 -6.86 -7.74 8.19
C LEU A 82 -6.66 -8.26 9.63
N MET A 83 -6.01 -7.48 10.48
CA MET A 83 -5.80 -7.83 11.89
C MET A 83 -7.12 -8.04 12.65
N LYS A 84 -8.11 -7.15 12.45
CA LYS A 84 -9.45 -7.29 13.05
C LYS A 84 -10.18 -8.55 12.58
N ALA A 85 -9.92 -8.99 11.34
CA ALA A 85 -10.47 -10.23 10.79
C ALA A 85 -9.72 -11.50 11.23
N GLY A 86 -8.69 -11.38 12.07
CA GLY A 86 -7.89 -12.50 12.56
C GLY A 86 -6.80 -12.99 11.59
N VAL A 87 -6.50 -12.23 10.54
CA VAL A 87 -5.37 -12.51 9.64
C VAL A 87 -4.06 -12.17 10.36
N LYS A 88 -3.07 -13.05 10.24
CA LYS A 88 -1.72 -12.80 10.77
C LYS A 88 -1.04 -11.74 9.90
N THR A 89 -1.01 -10.50 10.37
CA THR A 89 -0.53 -9.36 9.58
C THR A 89 0.65 -8.66 10.26
N GLU A 90 1.72 -8.42 9.50
CA GLU A 90 2.83 -7.53 9.88
C GLU A 90 2.73 -6.24 9.06
N LEU A 91 2.64 -5.09 9.75
CA LEU A 91 2.62 -3.76 9.13
C LEU A 91 3.87 -2.99 9.58
N HIS A 92 4.69 -2.56 8.62
CA HIS A 92 5.89 -1.77 8.88
C HIS A 92 5.78 -0.40 8.21
N VAL A 93 5.97 0.67 8.98
CA VAL A 93 6.03 2.04 8.47
C VAL A 93 7.48 2.54 8.52
N TYR A 94 8.06 2.81 7.36
CA TYR A 94 9.46 3.20 7.21
C TYR A 94 9.60 4.72 7.15
N ALA A 95 10.33 5.30 8.10
CA ALA A 95 10.65 6.73 8.06
C ALA A 95 11.35 7.09 6.75
N ASP A 96 10.97 8.23 6.18
CA ASP A 96 11.55 8.85 4.97
C ASP A 96 11.42 8.04 3.66
N GLY A 97 10.73 6.90 3.69
CA GLY A 97 10.42 6.11 2.49
C GLY A 97 9.34 6.77 1.63
N PHE A 98 9.70 7.35 0.50
CA PHE A 98 8.73 7.74 -0.53
C PHE A 98 8.30 6.55 -1.38
N HIS A 99 7.21 6.64 -2.14
CA HIS A 99 6.77 5.50 -2.96
C HIS A 99 7.87 4.98 -3.91
N GLY A 100 8.19 3.69 -3.83
CA GLY A 100 9.26 3.05 -4.62
C GLY A 100 10.69 3.29 -4.11
N PHE A 101 10.86 3.77 -2.88
CA PHE A 101 12.17 4.02 -2.26
C PHE A 101 13.14 2.82 -2.33
N ASP A 102 12.62 1.60 -2.30
CA ASP A 102 13.38 0.35 -2.38
C ASP A 102 14.07 0.13 -3.73
N GLY A 103 13.52 0.67 -4.81
CA GLY A 103 14.15 0.66 -6.13
C GLY A 103 14.97 1.91 -6.43
N PHE A 104 14.45 3.09 -6.09
CA PHE A 104 15.06 4.39 -6.46
C PHE A 104 16.11 4.89 -5.48
N ALA A 105 16.08 4.41 -4.23
CA ALA A 105 17.03 4.74 -3.18
C ALA A 105 17.47 3.46 -2.45
N ALA A 106 17.82 2.42 -3.21
CA ALA A 106 18.11 1.08 -2.70
C ALA A 106 19.19 1.06 -1.60
N GLU A 107 20.15 1.99 -1.62
CA GLU A 107 21.22 2.10 -0.62
C GLU A 107 20.79 2.82 0.68
N SER A 108 19.59 3.42 0.71
CA SER A 108 19.08 4.08 1.92
C SER A 108 18.79 3.08 3.04
N ASP A 109 18.90 3.53 4.30
CA ASP A 109 18.57 2.72 5.48
C ASP A 109 17.13 2.19 5.43
N ALA A 110 16.19 3.02 4.97
CA ALA A 110 14.79 2.62 4.81
C ALA A 110 14.67 1.45 3.82
N ALA A 111 15.29 1.56 2.63
CA ALA A 111 15.26 0.53 1.59
C ALA A 111 15.90 -0.78 2.06
N GLN A 112 17.08 -0.72 2.66
CA GLN A 112 17.79 -1.91 3.16
C GLN A 112 16.99 -2.64 4.23
N ARG A 113 16.37 -1.92 5.16
CA ARG A 113 15.48 -2.51 6.17
C ARG A 113 14.21 -3.09 5.55
N PHE A 114 13.61 -2.42 4.58
CA PHE A 114 12.41 -2.90 3.89
C PHE A 114 12.67 -4.20 3.12
N MET A 115 13.72 -4.24 2.31
CA MET A 115 14.11 -5.43 1.54
C MET A 115 14.54 -6.58 2.45
N GLY A 116 15.34 -6.29 3.49
CA GLY A 116 15.78 -7.29 4.46
C GLY A 116 14.61 -7.97 5.18
N GLU A 117 13.57 -7.20 5.53
CA GLU A 117 12.36 -7.75 6.14
C GLU A 117 11.58 -8.65 5.17
N GLN A 118 11.43 -8.26 3.90
CA GLN A 118 10.79 -9.15 2.91
C GLN A 118 11.50 -10.50 2.80
N VAL A 119 12.83 -10.49 2.71
CA VAL A 119 13.64 -11.71 2.64
C VAL A 119 13.46 -12.56 3.91
N ARG A 120 13.54 -11.94 5.09
CA ARG A 120 13.34 -12.62 6.39
C ARG A 120 11.97 -13.28 6.47
N LEU A 121 10.92 -12.58 6.05
CA LEU A 121 9.54 -13.04 6.09
C LEU A 121 9.28 -14.20 5.13
N LEU A 122 9.79 -14.09 3.90
CA LEU A 122 9.71 -15.17 2.91
C LEU A 122 10.47 -16.41 3.38
N ALA A 123 11.70 -16.25 3.90
CA ALA A 123 12.46 -17.37 4.45
C ALA A 123 11.68 -18.07 5.59
N ARG A 124 11.12 -17.31 6.53
CA ARG A 124 10.30 -17.86 7.62
C ARG A 124 9.01 -18.53 7.14
N ALA A 125 8.42 -18.07 6.03
CA ALA A 125 7.20 -18.64 5.47
C ALA A 125 7.46 -19.93 4.68
N LEU A 126 8.58 -19.99 3.95
CA LEU A 126 8.92 -21.09 3.05
C LEU A 126 9.73 -22.22 3.73
N HIS A 127 10.43 -21.93 4.83
CA HIS A 127 11.20 -22.94 5.58
C HIS A 127 10.36 -23.60 6.69
N ARG A 128 9.06 -23.80 6.42
CA ARG A 128 8.15 -24.52 7.33
C ARG A 128 8.03 -25.98 6.97
#